data_AF-A4FU99-F1
#
_entry.id   AF-A4FU99-F1
#
_cell.length_a   1.000
_cell.length_b   1.000
_cell.length_c   1.000
_cell.angle_alpha   90.00
_cell.angle_beta   90.00
_cell.angle_gamma   90.00
#
_symmetry.space_group_name_H-M   'P 1'
#
loop_
_entity.id
_entity.type
_entity.pdbx_description
1 polymer ?
#
loop_
_entity_poly.entity_id
_entity_poly.type
_entity_poly.pdbx_seq_one_letter_code
_entity_poly.pdbx_strand_id
1 'polypeptide(L)'
;LPGLLQYFGILLDQGQLNKLESLELCHLVLQQGRKQLLEKWLKEDKLECSEELGDLVKTTDPMLALSVYLRANVPSKVIQCFAETGQFQKIVLYAKKVGYTPDWIFLLRGVMKISPEQGLQFSRMLVQDEEPLANISQIVDIFMENSLIQQCTSFLLDALKNNRPAEGLLQTWLLEMNLVHAPQVADAILGNKMFTHYDRAHIAQLCEKAGLLQQAWP
;
A
#
# COMPACT_ATOMS: atom_id res chain seq x y z
N LEU A 1 -27.08 -24.36 21.93
CA LEU A 1 -26.16 -24.48 20.77
C LEU A 1 -26.67 -25.42 19.67
N PRO A 2 -27.12 -26.67 19.93
CA PRO A 2 -27.58 -27.57 18.86
C PRO A 2 -28.80 -27.06 18.09
N GLY A 3 -29.80 -26.50 18.80
CA GLY A 3 -31.03 -25.98 18.17
C GLY A 3 -30.80 -24.75 17.28
N LEU A 4 -29.78 -23.95 17.56
CA LEU A 4 -29.46 -22.74 16.78
C LEU A 4 -28.79 -23.10 15.44
N LEU A 5 -27.89 -24.09 15.44
CA LEU A 5 -27.31 -24.63 14.21
C LEU A 5 -28.35 -25.33 13.34
N GLN A 6 -29.31 -26.03 13.95
CA GLN A 6 -30.39 -26.68 13.22
C GLN A 6 -31.37 -25.67 12.62
N TYR A 7 -31.64 -24.57 13.33
CA TYR A 7 -32.38 -23.42 12.81
C TYR A 7 -31.69 -22.81 11.57
N PHE A 8 -30.39 -22.51 11.66
CA PHE A 8 -29.64 -22.00 10.52
C PHE A 8 -29.54 -23.00 9.36
N GLY A 9 -29.47 -24.30 9.64
CA GLY A 9 -29.52 -25.34 8.61
C GLY A 9 -30.79 -25.27 7.77
N ILE A 10 -31.96 -25.12 8.42
CA ILE A 10 -33.24 -24.97 7.73
C ILE A 10 -33.30 -23.65 6.95
N LEU A 11 -32.83 -22.54 7.54
CA LEU A 11 -32.83 -21.25 6.84
C LEU A 11 -31.93 -21.24 5.60
N LEU A 12 -30.75 -21.86 5.68
CA LEU A 12 -29.83 -22.01 4.54
C LEU A 12 -30.41 -22.86 3.41
N ASP A 13 -31.38 -23.72 3.70
CA ASP A 13 -32.11 -24.50 2.69
C ASP A 13 -33.29 -23.71 2.11
N GLN A 14 -33.82 -22.73 2.85
CA GLN A 14 -34.93 -21.87 2.42
C GLN A 14 -34.48 -20.67 1.56
N GLY A 15 -33.28 -20.14 1.78
CA GLY A 15 -32.78 -19.01 1.00
C GLY A 15 -31.49 -18.39 1.53
N GLN A 16 -31.26 -17.14 1.11
CA GLN A 16 -30.13 -16.33 1.58
C GLN A 16 -30.43 -15.78 2.98
N LEU A 17 -29.49 -15.94 3.89
CA LEU A 17 -29.56 -15.39 5.24
C LEU A 17 -29.40 -13.88 5.21
N ASN A 18 -30.11 -13.18 6.10
CA ASN A 18 -29.92 -11.75 6.25
C ASN A 18 -28.59 -11.40 6.96
N LYS A 19 -28.27 -10.11 7.04
CA LYS A 19 -27.04 -9.60 7.64
C LYS A 19 -26.79 -10.11 9.06
N LEU A 20 -27.79 -10.07 9.94
CA LEU A 20 -27.65 -10.48 11.35
C LEU A 20 -27.51 -12.00 11.47
N GLU A 21 -28.31 -12.74 10.71
CA GLU A 21 -28.26 -14.21 10.65
C GLU A 21 -26.90 -14.69 10.15
N SER A 22 -26.39 -14.05 9.09
CA SER A 22 -25.08 -14.35 8.52
C SER A 22 -23.97 -14.10 9.53
N LEU A 23 -24.03 -13.00 10.28
CA LEU A 23 -23.06 -12.66 11.34
C LEU A 23 -23.04 -13.71 12.45
N GLU A 24 -24.19 -14.03 13.03
CA GLU A 24 -24.29 -14.99 14.14
C GLU A 24 -23.85 -16.39 13.72
N LEU A 25 -24.29 -16.86 12.55
CA LEU A 25 -23.87 -18.15 12.01
C LEU A 25 -22.35 -18.19 11.81
N CYS A 26 -21.76 -17.15 11.20
CA CYS A 26 -20.33 -17.10 10.94
C CYS A 26 -19.52 -17.02 12.22
N HIS A 27 -19.97 -16.26 13.21
CA HIS A 27 -19.33 -16.19 14.52
C HIS A 27 -19.25 -17.57 15.19
N LEU A 28 -20.35 -18.32 15.20
CA LEU A 28 -20.39 -19.68 15.76
C LEU A 28 -19.47 -20.66 15.01
N VAL A 29 -19.43 -20.55 13.68
CA VAL A 29 -18.66 -21.46 12.81
C VAL A 29 -17.16 -21.16 12.88
N LEU A 30 -16.79 -19.88 12.98
CA LEU A 30 -15.40 -19.45 13.16
C LEU A 30 -14.87 -19.82 14.54
N GLN A 31 -15.68 -19.69 15.61
CA GLN A 31 -15.29 -20.17 16.95
C GLN A 31 -15.01 -21.68 16.99
N GLN A 32 -15.69 -22.46 16.14
CA GLN A 32 -15.45 -23.89 16.00
C GLN A 32 -14.31 -24.23 15.03
N GLY A 33 -13.64 -23.24 14.45
CA GLY A 33 -12.55 -23.42 13.48
C GLY A 33 -13.01 -23.97 12.12
N ARG A 34 -14.32 -23.96 11.82
CA ARG A 34 -14.89 -24.59 10.62
C ARG A 34 -14.99 -23.63 9.43
N LYS A 35 -13.89 -22.92 9.10
CA LYS A 35 -13.87 -21.93 8.02
C LYS A 35 -14.26 -22.46 6.63
N GLN A 36 -14.10 -23.75 6.38
CA GLN A 36 -14.50 -24.41 5.12
C GLN A 36 -16.00 -24.30 4.85
N LEU A 37 -16.84 -24.28 5.90
CA LEU A 37 -18.28 -24.10 5.74
C LEU A 37 -18.61 -22.69 5.26
N LEU A 38 -17.91 -21.70 5.80
CA LEU A 38 -18.04 -20.30 5.37
C LEU A 38 -17.66 -20.13 3.90
N GLU A 39 -16.56 -20.73 3.45
CA GLU A 39 -16.17 -20.73 2.04
C GLU A 39 -17.24 -21.34 1.13
N LYS A 40 -17.87 -22.42 1.57
CA LYS A 40 -18.97 -23.06 0.84
C LYS A 40 -20.17 -22.13 0.72
N TRP A 41 -20.63 -21.56 1.83
CA TRP A 41 -21.80 -20.68 1.83
C TRP A 41 -21.59 -19.36 1.08
N LEU A 42 -20.36 -18.83 1.06
CA LEU A 42 -20.00 -17.67 0.24
C LEU A 42 -19.97 -17.98 -1.26
N LYS A 43 -19.66 -19.23 -1.65
CA LYS A 43 -19.72 -19.66 -3.06
C LYS A 43 -21.15 -19.94 -3.52
N GLU A 44 -22.02 -20.37 -2.61
CA GLU A 44 -23.43 -20.64 -2.88
C GLU A 44 -24.31 -19.37 -2.73
N ASP A 45 -23.72 -18.20 -2.51
CA ASP A 45 -24.40 -16.91 -2.27
C ASP A 45 -25.49 -17.00 -1.18
N LYS A 46 -25.29 -17.86 -0.17
CA LYS A 46 -26.24 -18.10 0.92
C LYS A 46 -26.16 -17.09 2.05
N LEU A 47 -25.14 -16.24 2.05
CA LEU A 47 -24.88 -15.27 3.12
C LEU A 47 -25.02 -13.84 2.56
N GLU A 48 -25.69 -12.98 3.31
CA GLU A 48 -25.64 -11.54 3.07
C GLU A 48 -24.32 -10.99 3.63
N CYS A 49 -23.46 -10.55 2.71
CA CYS A 49 -22.14 -10.03 3.06
C CYS A 49 -22.23 -8.58 3.56
N SER A 50 -21.55 -8.29 4.66
CA SER A 50 -21.49 -6.96 5.27
C SER A 50 -20.07 -6.61 5.73
N GLU A 51 -19.85 -5.34 6.06
CA GLU A 51 -18.56 -4.88 6.60
C GLU A 51 -18.21 -5.61 7.90
N GLU A 52 -19.18 -5.73 8.81
CA GLU A 52 -19.00 -6.37 10.12
C GLU A 52 -18.66 -7.85 9.96
N LEU A 53 -19.25 -8.52 8.96
CA LEU A 53 -18.94 -9.91 8.66
C LEU A 53 -17.50 -10.04 8.14
N GLY A 54 -17.07 -9.12 7.27
CA GLY A 54 -15.69 -9.09 6.80
C GLY A 54 -14.69 -8.86 7.94
N ASP A 55 -15.00 -7.94 8.88
CA ASP A 55 -14.15 -7.65 10.03
C ASP A 55 -13.99 -8.86 10.95
N LEU A 56 -15.09 -9.57 11.19
CA LEU A 56 -15.09 -10.81 11.95
C LEU A 56 -14.21 -11.89 11.29
N VAL A 57 -14.38 -12.11 9.99
CA VAL A 57 -13.64 -13.14 9.24
C VAL A 57 -12.16 -12.82 9.13
N LYS A 58 -11.81 -11.53 9.05
CA LYS A 58 -10.42 -11.06 8.91
C LYS A 58 -9.52 -11.51 10.06
N THR A 59 -10.07 -11.65 11.27
CA THR A 59 -9.33 -12.16 12.44
C THR A 59 -8.81 -13.58 12.26
N THR A 60 -9.46 -14.36 11.40
CA THR A 60 -9.15 -15.77 11.15
C THR A 60 -8.46 -15.98 9.81
N ASP A 61 -8.97 -15.35 8.74
CA ASP A 61 -8.46 -15.51 7.38
C ASP A 61 -8.64 -14.21 6.57
N PRO A 62 -7.56 -13.46 6.32
CA PRO A 62 -7.60 -12.20 5.57
C PRO A 62 -8.06 -12.37 4.11
N MET A 63 -7.77 -13.52 3.48
CA MET A 63 -8.14 -13.79 2.10
C MET A 63 -9.63 -14.10 1.96
N LEU A 64 -10.19 -14.79 2.96
CA LEU A 64 -11.63 -15.01 3.02
C LEU A 64 -12.38 -13.69 3.29
N ALA A 65 -11.86 -12.85 4.18
CA ALA A 65 -12.43 -11.54 4.47
C ALA A 65 -12.48 -10.64 3.22
N LEU A 66 -11.44 -10.65 2.38
CA LEU A 66 -11.44 -9.95 1.10
C LEU A 66 -12.62 -10.38 0.21
N SER A 67 -12.93 -11.67 0.17
CA SER A 67 -14.07 -12.21 -0.59
C SER A 67 -15.43 -11.74 -0.04
N VAL A 68 -15.52 -11.53 1.27
CA VAL A 68 -16.70 -10.96 1.93
C VAL A 68 -16.83 -9.47 1.59
N TYR A 69 -15.76 -8.68 1.75
CA TYR A 69 -15.80 -7.23 1.47
C TYR A 69 -16.13 -6.92 0.01
N LEU A 70 -15.64 -7.74 -0.93
CA LEU A 70 -15.96 -7.60 -2.35
C LEU A 70 -17.46 -7.80 -2.62
N ARG A 71 -18.10 -8.76 -1.94
CA ARG A 71 -19.55 -9.00 -2.05
C ARG A 71 -20.38 -7.98 -1.29
N ALA A 72 -19.86 -7.50 -0.16
CA ALA A 72 -20.48 -6.45 0.65
C ALA A 72 -20.40 -5.05 -0.01
N ASN A 73 -19.66 -4.92 -1.12
CA ASN A 73 -19.44 -3.66 -1.83
C ASN A 73 -18.89 -2.55 -0.92
N VAL A 74 -17.83 -2.86 -0.15
CA VAL A 74 -17.15 -1.91 0.76
C VAL A 74 -15.74 -1.60 0.23
N PRO A 75 -15.58 -0.58 -0.65
CA PRO A 75 -14.31 -0.37 -1.37
C PRO A 75 -13.12 -0.07 -0.47
N SER A 76 -13.34 0.68 0.61
CA SER A 76 -12.30 1.06 1.58
C SER A 76 -11.61 -0.17 2.18
N LYS A 77 -12.39 -1.13 2.67
CA LYS A 77 -11.91 -2.38 3.28
C LYS A 77 -11.31 -3.34 2.26
N VAL A 78 -11.88 -3.42 1.06
CA VAL A 78 -11.31 -4.22 -0.05
C VAL A 78 -9.88 -3.74 -0.35
N ILE A 79 -9.71 -2.43 -0.51
CA ILE A 79 -8.41 -1.83 -0.81
C ILE A 79 -7.43 -2.04 0.33
N GLN A 80 -7.89 -1.87 1.58
CA GLN A 80 -7.06 -2.15 2.75
C GLN A 80 -6.59 -3.62 2.80
N CYS A 81 -7.48 -4.59 2.54
CA CYS A 81 -7.11 -6.00 2.47
C CYS A 81 -6.13 -6.31 1.32
N PHE A 82 -6.30 -5.68 0.15
CA PHE A 82 -5.33 -5.82 -0.93
C PHE A 82 -3.97 -5.24 -0.56
N ALA A 83 -3.93 -4.12 0.17
CA ALA A 83 -2.70 -3.50 0.63
C ALA A 83 -1.98 -4.39 1.66
N GLU A 84 -2.70 -4.93 2.64
CA GLU A 84 -2.16 -5.85 3.65
C GLU A 84 -1.67 -7.17 3.06
N THR A 85 -2.26 -7.63 1.95
CA THR A 85 -1.84 -8.85 1.24
C THR A 85 -0.81 -8.60 0.14
N GLY A 86 -0.32 -7.37 -0.03
CA GLY A 86 0.68 -7.00 -1.03
C GLY A 86 0.19 -7.01 -2.49
N GLN A 87 -1.12 -7.09 -2.72
CA GLN A 87 -1.72 -7.19 -4.05
C GLN A 87 -1.96 -5.80 -4.69
N PHE A 88 -0.92 -4.96 -4.74
CA PHE A 88 -1.01 -3.55 -5.12
C PHE A 88 -1.58 -3.31 -6.53
N GLN A 89 -1.26 -4.16 -7.50
CA GLN A 89 -1.84 -4.08 -8.85
C GLN A 89 -3.37 -4.17 -8.86
N LYS A 90 -3.94 -5.00 -7.99
CA LYS A 90 -5.39 -5.15 -7.90
C LYS A 90 -6.05 -3.94 -7.25
N ILE A 91 -5.35 -3.20 -6.39
CA ILE A 91 -5.88 -1.97 -5.76
C ILE A 91 -6.24 -0.95 -6.83
N VAL A 92 -5.29 -0.62 -7.71
CA VAL A 92 -5.49 0.40 -8.75
C VAL A 92 -6.58 -0.02 -9.73
N LEU A 93 -6.58 -1.29 -10.15
CA LEU A 93 -7.59 -1.84 -11.05
C LEU A 93 -8.98 -1.80 -10.42
N TYR A 94 -9.10 -2.19 -9.16
CA TYR A 94 -10.37 -2.19 -8.43
C TYR A 94 -10.88 -0.76 -8.23
N ALA A 95 -10.03 0.15 -7.74
CA ALA A 95 -10.35 1.57 -7.55
C ALA A 95 -10.90 2.22 -8.84
N LYS A 96 -10.21 2.00 -9.98
CA LYS A 96 -10.68 2.46 -11.31
C LYS A 96 -12.01 1.81 -11.70
N LYS A 97 -12.19 0.51 -11.46
CA LYS A 97 -13.42 -0.23 -11.82
C LYS A 97 -14.65 0.24 -11.04
N VAL A 98 -14.51 0.51 -9.74
CA VAL A 98 -15.63 0.96 -8.90
C VAL A 98 -15.80 2.48 -8.85
N GLY A 99 -14.91 3.23 -9.50
CA GLY A 99 -14.91 4.70 -9.46
C GLY A 99 -14.61 5.26 -8.06
N TYR A 100 -13.89 4.51 -7.23
CA TYR A 100 -13.54 4.90 -5.87
C TYR A 100 -12.10 5.41 -5.82
N THR A 101 -11.90 6.62 -5.33
CA THR A 101 -10.58 7.22 -5.12
C THR A 101 -10.18 7.08 -3.65
N PRO A 102 -9.32 6.11 -3.29
CA PRO A 102 -8.83 5.99 -1.92
C PRO A 102 -7.86 7.13 -1.59
N ASP A 103 -7.68 7.37 -0.29
CA ASP A 103 -6.55 8.16 0.20
C ASP A 103 -5.26 7.33 0.08
N TRP A 104 -4.55 7.54 -1.04
CA TRP A 104 -3.30 6.84 -1.37
C TRP A 104 -2.20 7.08 -0.34
N ILE A 105 -2.13 8.28 0.24
CA ILE A 105 -1.11 8.68 1.22
C ILE A 105 -1.38 7.96 2.55
N PHE A 106 -2.63 7.93 3.00
CA PHE A 106 -3.01 7.19 4.20
C PHE A 106 -2.74 5.67 4.03
N LEU A 107 -3.09 5.10 2.87
CA LEU A 107 -2.81 3.69 2.57
C LEU A 107 -1.31 3.40 2.57
N LEU A 108 -0.51 4.26 1.92
CA LEU A 108 0.94 4.11 1.87
C LEU A 108 1.56 4.16 3.27
N ARG A 109 1.12 5.09 4.13
CA ARG A 109 1.52 5.14 5.55
C ARG A 109 1.20 3.84 6.28
N GLY A 110 0.03 3.25 6.01
CA GLY A 110 -0.37 1.95 6.56
C GLY A 110 0.56 0.82 6.13
N VAL A 111 0.85 0.72 4.83
CA VAL A 111 1.75 -0.31 4.27
C VAL A 111 3.16 -0.15 4.79
N MET A 112 3.69 1.08 4.85
CA MET A 112 5.05 1.36 5.35
C MET A 112 5.28 0.90 6.79
N LYS A 113 4.26 1.00 7.65
CA LYS A 113 4.32 0.51 9.04
C LYS A 113 4.39 -1.02 9.13
N ILE A 114 3.81 -1.73 8.17
CA ILE A 114 3.79 -3.19 8.14
C ILE A 114 5.09 -3.71 7.50
N SER A 115 5.43 -3.18 6.32
CA SER A 115 6.62 -3.55 5.56
C SER A 115 7.12 -2.38 4.70
N PRO A 116 8.31 -1.84 5.02
CA PRO A 116 8.96 -0.81 4.19
C PRO A 116 9.21 -1.26 2.75
N GLU A 117 9.50 -2.54 2.53
CA GLU A 117 9.77 -3.10 1.20
C GLU A 117 8.51 -3.11 0.33
N GLN A 118 7.39 -3.55 0.91
CA GLN A 118 6.09 -3.47 0.24
C GLN A 118 5.66 -2.01 0.01
N GLY A 119 5.96 -1.13 0.96
CA GLY A 119 5.72 0.30 0.81
C GLY A 119 6.49 0.90 -0.38
N LEU A 120 7.74 0.50 -0.59
CA LEU A 120 8.53 0.90 -1.76
C LEU A 120 7.93 0.39 -3.08
N GLN A 121 7.46 -0.86 -3.11
CA GLN A 121 6.79 -1.38 -4.29
C GLN A 121 5.50 -0.59 -4.57
N PHE A 122 4.73 -0.30 -3.53
CA PHE A 122 3.48 0.43 -3.66
C PHE A 122 3.71 1.89 -4.11
N SER A 123 4.72 2.58 -3.55
CA SER A 123 5.04 3.95 -3.95
C SER A 123 5.42 4.06 -5.42
N ARG A 124 6.22 3.12 -5.94
CA ARG A 124 6.57 3.04 -7.38
C ARG A 124 5.32 2.91 -8.24
N MET A 125 4.36 2.09 -7.82
CA MET A 125 3.11 1.91 -8.54
C MET A 125 2.24 3.18 -8.58
N LEU A 126 2.25 3.98 -7.51
CA LEU A 126 1.47 5.22 -7.44
C LEU A 126 1.95 6.30 -8.41
N VAL A 127 3.20 6.23 -8.88
CA VAL A 127 3.83 7.25 -9.73
C VAL A 127 4.20 6.73 -11.13
N GLN A 128 3.80 5.50 -11.47
CA GLN A 128 4.19 4.84 -12.71
C GLN A 128 3.45 5.37 -13.96
N ASP A 129 2.16 5.72 -13.81
CA ASP A 129 1.31 6.19 -14.91
C ASP A 129 1.60 7.69 -15.23
N GLU A 130 1.25 8.15 -16.44
CA GLU A 130 1.42 9.55 -16.86
C GLU A 130 0.72 10.55 -15.92
N GLU A 131 -0.41 10.12 -15.34
CA GLU A 131 -1.09 10.80 -14.25
C GLU A 131 -0.76 10.10 -12.93
N PRO A 132 0.16 10.64 -12.11
CA PRO A 132 0.51 10.03 -10.84
C PRO A 132 -0.68 10.07 -9.89
N LEU A 133 -0.97 8.93 -9.26
CA LEU A 133 -2.06 8.78 -8.28
C LEU A 133 -1.76 9.50 -6.97
N ALA A 134 -0.48 9.73 -6.67
CA ALA A 134 -0.03 10.42 -5.48
C ALA A 134 1.15 11.35 -5.79
N ASN A 135 1.28 12.41 -5.00
CA ASN A 135 2.35 13.38 -5.17
C ASN A 135 3.69 12.80 -4.68
N ILE A 136 4.74 12.92 -5.50
CA ILE A 136 6.08 12.41 -5.19
C ILE A 136 6.63 13.01 -3.89
N SER A 137 6.45 14.31 -3.65
CA SER A 137 6.92 14.97 -2.43
C SER A 137 6.26 14.39 -1.18
N GLN A 138 4.95 14.12 -1.22
CA GLN A 138 4.24 13.49 -0.09
C GLN A 138 4.72 12.06 0.18
N ILE A 139 5.02 11.30 -0.88
CA ILE A 139 5.60 9.95 -0.75
C ILE A 139 6.97 10.02 -0.10
N VAL A 140 7.80 10.97 -0.53
CA VAL A 140 9.13 11.22 0.02
C VAL A 140 9.04 11.55 1.51
N ASP A 141 8.14 12.45 1.90
CA ASP A 141 7.90 12.80 3.30
C ASP A 141 7.59 11.55 4.15
N ILE A 142 6.77 10.62 3.65
CA ILE A 142 6.46 9.37 4.34
C ILE A 142 7.72 8.50 4.55
N PHE A 143 8.60 8.39 3.55
CA PHE A 143 9.85 7.64 3.73
C PHE A 143 10.73 8.28 4.81
N MET A 144 10.80 9.62 4.82
CA MET A 144 11.61 10.38 5.77
C MET A 144 11.08 10.30 7.19
N GLU A 145 9.75 10.40 7.38
CA GLU A 145 9.10 10.20 8.67
C GLU A 145 9.47 8.85 9.30
N ASN A 146 9.70 7.82 8.48
CA ASN A 146 10.08 6.48 8.93
C ASN A 146 11.61 6.23 8.90
N SER A 147 12.43 7.25 8.62
CA SER A 147 13.89 7.15 8.49
C SER A 147 14.35 6.11 7.44
N LEU A 148 13.54 5.88 6.40
CA LEU A 148 13.78 4.90 5.34
C LEU A 148 14.60 5.49 4.18
N ILE A 149 15.81 5.96 4.52
CA ILE A 149 16.67 6.72 3.58
C ILE A 149 17.03 5.90 2.34
N GLN A 150 17.41 4.64 2.50
CA GLN A 150 17.83 3.78 1.38
C GLN A 150 16.67 3.52 0.41
N GLN A 151 15.48 3.25 0.93
CA GLN A 151 14.27 3.01 0.15
C GLN A 151 13.82 4.29 -0.54
N CYS A 152 13.90 5.43 0.14
CA CYS A 152 13.63 6.75 -0.44
C CYS A 152 14.57 7.04 -1.62
N THR A 153 15.87 6.81 -1.45
CA THR A 153 16.88 6.95 -2.52
C THR A 153 16.53 6.05 -3.69
N SER A 154 16.26 4.77 -3.45
CA SER A 154 15.91 3.83 -4.53
C SER A 154 14.64 4.25 -5.27
N PHE A 155 13.61 4.72 -4.56
CA PHE A 155 12.38 5.24 -5.14
C PHE A 155 12.64 6.46 -6.05
N LEU A 156 13.39 7.44 -5.55
CA LEU A 156 13.68 8.67 -6.27
C LEU A 156 14.59 8.45 -7.48
N LEU A 157 15.56 7.53 -7.39
CA LEU A 157 16.39 7.16 -8.55
C LEU A 157 15.54 6.62 -9.71
N ASP A 158 14.51 5.83 -9.41
CA ASP A 158 13.59 5.32 -10.43
C ASP A 158 12.63 6.39 -10.95
N ALA A 159 12.09 7.23 -10.04
CA ALA A 159 11.15 8.29 -10.39
C ALA A 159 11.81 9.39 -11.26
N LEU A 160 13.06 9.74 -10.94
CA LEU A 160 13.82 10.81 -11.58
C LEU A 160 14.67 10.34 -12.76
N LYS A 161 14.60 9.07 -13.16
CA LYS A 161 15.46 8.47 -14.20
C LYS A 161 15.43 9.19 -15.56
N ASN A 162 14.38 9.96 -15.82
CA ASN A 162 14.22 10.75 -17.05
C ASN A 162 14.90 12.13 -16.98
N ASN A 163 15.49 12.47 -15.83
CA ASN A 163 16.25 13.70 -15.57
C ASN A 163 15.55 14.97 -16.11
N ARG A 164 14.28 15.16 -15.75
CA ARG A 164 13.48 16.28 -16.28
C ARG A 164 13.81 17.58 -15.51
N PRO A 165 13.83 18.74 -16.18
CA PRO A 165 14.10 20.02 -15.52
C PRO A 165 13.04 20.40 -14.47
N ALA A 166 11.78 19.98 -14.69
CA ALA A 166 10.69 20.20 -13.74
C ALA A 166 10.93 19.50 -12.38
N GLU A 167 11.80 18.51 -12.34
CA GLU A 167 12.09 17.71 -11.15
C GLU A 167 13.38 18.17 -10.44
N GLY A 168 13.96 19.33 -10.83
CA GLY A 168 15.23 19.81 -10.28
C GLY A 168 15.26 19.97 -8.75
N LEU A 169 14.13 20.35 -8.15
CA LEU A 169 13.99 20.39 -6.69
C LEU A 169 14.11 18.99 -6.05
N LEU A 170 13.46 17.98 -6.64
CA LEU A 170 13.55 16.59 -6.17
C LEU A 170 14.96 16.01 -6.35
N GLN A 171 15.66 16.39 -7.44
CA GLN A 171 17.06 16.01 -7.64
C GLN A 171 17.98 16.61 -6.58
N THR A 172 17.79 17.90 -6.27
CA THR A 172 18.55 18.60 -5.21
C THR A 172 18.30 17.94 -3.88
N TRP A 173 17.04 17.65 -3.57
CA TRP A 173 16.65 17.01 -2.32
C TRP A 173 17.23 15.60 -2.17
N LEU A 174 17.18 14.79 -3.25
CA LEU A 174 17.80 13.45 -3.28
C LEU A 174 19.28 13.49 -2.91
N LEU A 175 20.02 14.43 -3.51
CA LEU A 175 21.44 14.60 -3.28
C LEU A 175 21.72 15.11 -1.86
N GLU A 176 20.98 16.11 -1.40
CA GLU A 176 21.10 16.66 -0.04
C GLU A 176 20.88 15.58 1.03
N MET A 177 19.79 14.81 0.91
CA MET A 177 19.50 13.71 1.84
C MET A 177 20.64 12.68 1.87
N ASN A 178 21.13 12.26 0.70
CA ASN A 178 22.23 11.28 0.66
C ASN A 178 23.56 11.89 1.14
N LEU A 179 23.85 13.18 0.90
CA LEU A 179 25.07 13.81 1.40
C LEU A 179 25.11 13.88 2.93
N VAL A 180 23.95 14.03 3.58
CA VAL A 180 23.86 14.06 5.04
C VAL A 180 23.90 12.65 5.64
N HIS A 181 23.19 11.70 5.05
CA HIS A 181 22.95 10.39 5.67
C HIS A 181 23.77 9.23 5.07
N ALA A 182 24.16 9.33 3.80
CA ALA A 182 24.88 8.29 3.07
C ALA A 182 25.84 8.89 2.01
N PRO A 183 26.93 9.58 2.42
CA PRO A 183 27.80 10.33 1.50
C PRO A 183 28.36 9.52 0.33
N GLN A 184 28.62 8.22 0.56
CA GLN A 184 29.10 7.29 -0.48
C GLN A 184 28.09 7.10 -1.61
N VAL A 185 26.78 7.10 -1.30
CA VAL A 185 25.73 6.97 -2.31
C VAL A 185 25.60 8.27 -3.09
N ALA A 186 25.69 9.42 -2.42
CA ALA A 186 25.71 10.72 -3.09
C ALA A 186 26.91 10.84 -4.06
N ASP A 187 28.11 10.44 -3.63
CA ASP A 187 29.31 10.41 -4.47
C ASP A 187 29.11 9.54 -5.73
N ALA A 188 28.52 8.36 -5.57
CA ALA A 188 28.21 7.49 -6.71
C ALA A 188 27.19 8.12 -7.68
N ILE A 189 26.15 8.78 -7.17
CA ILE A 189 25.13 9.47 -8.00
C ILE A 189 25.77 10.61 -8.79
N LEU A 190 26.59 11.43 -8.14
CA LEU A 190 27.30 12.56 -8.75
C LEU A 190 28.34 12.09 -9.77
N GLY A 191 29.16 11.10 -9.41
CA GLY A 191 30.18 10.52 -10.28
C GLY A 191 29.61 9.90 -11.56
N ASN A 192 28.43 9.28 -11.47
CA ASN A 192 27.71 8.72 -12.61
C ASN A 192 26.96 9.77 -13.45
N LYS A 193 26.95 11.05 -13.03
CA LYS A 193 26.25 12.16 -13.72
C LYS A 193 24.78 11.85 -14.02
N MET A 194 24.09 11.20 -13.08
CA MET A 194 22.70 10.76 -13.27
C MET A 194 21.70 11.92 -13.40
N PHE A 195 22.03 13.08 -12.83
CA PHE A 195 21.15 14.25 -12.74
C PHE A 195 21.89 15.52 -13.17
N THR A 196 21.16 16.48 -13.76
CA THR A 196 21.79 17.74 -14.25
C THR A 196 21.08 19.02 -13.83
N HIS A 197 19.87 18.93 -13.26
CA HIS A 197 18.99 20.05 -12.99
C HIS A 197 18.89 20.42 -11.49
N TYR A 198 19.72 19.82 -10.64
CA TYR A 198 19.81 20.16 -9.23
C TYR A 198 20.54 21.50 -8.98
N ASP A 199 20.33 22.09 -7.81
CA ASP A 199 21.06 23.29 -7.37
C ASP A 199 22.52 22.97 -7.09
N ARG A 200 23.38 23.27 -8.07
CA ARG A 200 24.81 22.98 -8.00
C ARG A 200 25.53 23.74 -6.90
N ALA A 201 25.11 24.98 -6.61
CA ALA A 201 25.79 25.80 -5.61
C ALA A 201 25.53 25.24 -4.21
N HIS A 202 24.29 24.86 -3.93
CA HIS A 202 23.91 24.23 -2.66
C HIS A 202 24.58 22.85 -2.48
N ILE A 203 24.53 22.00 -3.51
CA ILE A 203 25.13 20.66 -3.45
C ILE A 203 26.65 20.72 -3.31
N ALA A 204 27.33 21.66 -3.99
CA ALA A 204 28.78 21.83 -3.84
C ALA A 204 29.17 22.16 -2.38
N GLN A 205 28.45 23.07 -1.72
CA GLN A 205 28.68 23.40 -0.31
C GLN A 205 28.48 22.19 0.61
N LEU A 206 27.51 21.33 0.32
CA LEU A 206 27.26 20.10 1.08
C LEU A 206 28.34 19.04 0.82
N CYS A 207 28.82 18.91 -0.42
CA CYS A 207 29.94 18.03 -0.75
C CYS A 207 31.23 18.44 0.00
N GLU A 208 31.53 19.73 0.09
CA GLU A 208 32.67 20.24 0.87
C GLU A 208 32.54 19.86 2.35
N LYS A 209 31.37 20.05 2.95
CA LYS A 209 31.09 19.66 4.34
C LYS A 209 31.18 18.15 4.59
N ALA A 210 30.81 17.34 3.60
CA ALA A 210 30.90 15.89 3.66
C ALA A 210 32.31 15.33 3.36
N GLY A 211 33.28 16.20 3.05
CA GLY A 211 34.66 15.80 2.70
C GLY A 211 34.82 15.26 1.27
N LEU A 212 33.82 15.43 0.41
CA LEU A 212 33.80 14.97 -0.98
C LEU A 212 34.33 16.05 -1.94
N LEU A 213 35.56 16.49 -1.71
CA LEU A 213 36.18 17.63 -2.41
C LEU A 213 36.38 17.39 -3.92
N GLN A 214 36.43 16.13 -4.39
CA GLN A 214 36.62 15.80 -5.80
C GLN A 214 35.36 15.97 -6.66
N GLN A 215 34.16 15.97 -6.07
CA GLN A 215 32.87 16.10 -6.79
C GLN A 215 32.29 17.51 -6.75
N ALA A 216 32.86 18.41 -5.92
CA ALA A 216 32.40 19.78 -5.76
C ALA A 216 32.61 20.65 -7.02
N TRP A 217 33.28 20.11 -8.05
CA TRP A 217 33.68 20.88 -9.24
C TRP A 217 33.57 20.05 -10.53
N PRO A 218 32.63 20.38 -11.43
CA PRO A 218 32.83 20.30 -12.87
C PRO A 218 33.37 21.61 -13.44
#